data_AF-A0A917HA00-F1
#
_entry.id   AF-A0A917HA00-F1
#
_cell.length_a   1.000
_cell.length_b   1.000
_cell.length_c   1.000
_cell.angle_alpha   90.00
_cell.angle_beta   90.00
_cell.angle_gamma   90.00
#
_symmetry.space_group_name_H-M   'P 1'
#
loop_
_entity.id
_entity.type
_entity.pdbx_description
1 polymer ?
#
loop_
_entity_poly.entity_id
_entity_poly.type
_entity_poly.pdbx_seq_one_letter_code
_entity_poly.pdbx_strand_id
1 'polypeptide(L)'
;MVARIPIEEAMMTLKDKKGPGFSYFYKALKKYNIDYLSWRKVESFDELPLLCLLGVEFPTYGHSVLYYDGIFYDPEFGVLESYTPAGEIKHYVELFVDELYKDRQVDIRLPEDFKEAFENDHEAFEIFNSLPYPDKSKLINGISHYKNAAVRKNNITKIMDKIKTM
;
A
#
# COMPACT_ATOMS: atom_id res chain seq x y z
N MET A 1 2.34 -3.95 16.40
CA MET A 1 2.65 -2.57 15.93
C MET A 1 1.69 -2.09 14.83
N VAL A 2 1.45 -2.85 13.75
CA VAL A 2 0.43 -2.48 12.73
C VAL A 2 -0.90 -3.21 12.96
N ALA A 3 -0.94 -4.54 12.75
CA ALA A 3 -2.15 -5.36 12.92
C ALA A 3 -2.60 -5.62 14.37
N ARG A 4 -1.79 -5.19 15.35
CA ARG A 4 -2.04 -5.41 16.80
C ARG A 4 -2.29 -6.87 17.22
N ILE A 5 -1.64 -7.82 16.54
CA ILE A 5 -1.69 -9.25 16.87
C ILE A 5 -0.36 -9.76 17.42
N PRO A 6 -0.36 -10.89 18.16
CA PRO A 6 0.86 -11.62 18.51
C PRO A 6 1.64 -12.10 17.28
N ILE A 7 2.96 -12.24 17.41
CA ILE A 7 3.83 -12.66 16.31
C ILE A 7 3.51 -14.08 15.85
N GLU A 8 3.12 -14.95 16.78
CA GLU A 8 2.73 -16.34 16.52
C GLU A 8 1.50 -16.39 15.60
N GLU A 9 0.52 -15.51 15.84
CA GLU A 9 -0.67 -15.42 14.99
C GLU A 9 -0.34 -14.88 13.59
N ALA A 10 0.58 -13.92 13.51
CA ALA A 10 1.06 -13.40 12.24
C ALA A 10 1.75 -14.51 11.41
N MET A 11 2.63 -15.29 12.05
CA MET A 11 3.32 -16.43 11.43
C MET A 11 2.33 -17.50 10.94
N MET A 12 1.35 -17.87 11.77
CA MET A 12 0.29 -18.81 11.39
C MET A 12 -0.51 -18.32 10.18
N THR A 13 -0.80 -17.02 10.12
CA THR A 13 -1.54 -16.43 8.99
C THR A 13 -0.73 -16.44 7.69
N LEU A 14 0.58 -16.24 7.78
CA LEU A 14 1.50 -16.28 6.64
C LEU A 14 1.93 -17.72 6.26
N LYS A 15 1.47 -18.73 7.02
CA LYS A 15 1.60 -20.18 6.79
C LYS A 15 3.03 -20.73 6.72
N ASP A 16 3.97 -20.26 7.54
CA ASP A 16 5.32 -20.84 7.71
C ASP A 16 6.06 -21.23 6.41
N LYS A 17 5.74 -20.58 5.28
CA LYS A 17 6.42 -20.84 4.02
C LYS A 17 7.65 -19.96 3.96
N LYS A 18 8.80 -20.54 3.60
CA LYS A 18 9.99 -19.78 3.19
C LYS A 18 9.59 -18.86 2.03
N GLY A 19 9.29 -17.60 2.34
CA GLY A 19 8.73 -16.65 1.39
C GLY A 19 7.25 -16.90 1.09
N PRO A 20 6.29 -16.41 1.91
CA PRO A 20 4.92 -16.32 1.47
C PRO A 20 4.90 -15.36 0.27
N GLY A 21 4.71 -15.90 -0.94
CA GLY A 21 4.53 -15.06 -2.13
C GLY A 21 3.44 -14.02 -1.89
N PHE A 22 3.58 -12.83 -2.47
CA PHE A 22 2.80 -11.62 -2.16
C PHE A 22 1.29 -11.80 -2.02
N SER A 23 0.69 -12.79 -2.70
CA SER A 23 -0.72 -13.15 -2.53
C SER A 23 -1.13 -13.49 -1.08
N TYR A 24 -0.25 -14.08 -0.26
CA TYR A 24 -0.52 -14.39 1.14
C TYR A 24 -0.41 -13.15 2.03
N PHE A 25 0.53 -12.26 1.72
CA PHE A 25 0.65 -10.98 2.40
C PHE A 25 -0.62 -10.15 2.23
N TYR A 26 -1.11 -9.97 1.00
CA TYR A 26 -2.37 -9.25 0.76
C TYR A 26 -3.59 -9.92 1.41
N LYS A 27 -3.62 -11.26 1.48
CA LYS A 27 -4.66 -11.98 2.23
C LYS A 27 -4.57 -11.69 3.73
N ALA A 28 -3.37 -11.60 4.29
CA ALA A 28 -3.17 -11.25 5.69
C ALA A 28 -3.62 -9.81 5.96
N LEU A 29 -3.20 -8.84 5.13
CA LEU A 29 -3.66 -7.45 5.24
C LEU A 29 -5.19 -7.36 5.22
N LYS A 30 -5.83 -8.02 4.26
CA LYS A 30 -7.29 -8.08 4.17
C LYS A 30 -7.93 -8.75 5.40
N LYS A 31 -7.37 -9.84 5.92
CA LYS A 31 -7.87 -10.52 7.11
C LYS A 31 -7.89 -9.59 8.33
N TYR A 32 -6.90 -8.71 8.44
CA TYR A 32 -6.75 -7.79 9.55
C TYR A 32 -7.27 -6.38 9.26
N ASN A 33 -8.06 -6.21 8.19
CA ASN A 33 -8.62 -4.92 7.76
C ASN A 33 -7.57 -3.81 7.64
N ILE A 34 -6.38 -4.17 7.17
CA ILE A 34 -5.33 -3.21 6.82
C ILE A 34 -5.47 -2.95 5.33
N ASP A 35 -5.86 -1.73 5.01
CA ASP A 35 -5.88 -1.25 3.65
C ASP A 35 -4.44 -1.02 3.17
N TYR A 36 -4.21 -0.93 1.86
CA TYR A 36 -2.86 -0.78 1.31
C TYR A 36 -2.85 -0.09 -0.05
N LEU A 37 -1.69 0.23 -0.60
CA LEU A 37 -1.53 0.47 -2.04
C LEU A 37 -0.47 -0.48 -2.54
N SER A 38 -0.82 -1.26 -3.57
CA SER A 38 0.09 -2.24 -4.17
C SER A 38 1.42 -1.63 -4.62
N TRP A 39 2.44 -2.47 -4.76
CA TRP A 39 3.83 -2.11 -5.03
C TRP A 39 4.03 -0.96 -6.02
N ARG A 40 4.84 0.00 -5.59
CA ARG A 40 5.33 1.12 -6.39
C ARG A 40 6.83 1.18 -6.34
N LYS A 41 7.43 1.66 -7.42
CA LYS A 41 8.86 1.94 -7.44
C LYS A 41 9.17 3.11 -6.51
N VAL A 42 10.25 3.00 -5.76
CA VAL A 42 10.82 4.12 -5.01
C VAL A 42 11.62 4.97 -5.99
N GLU A 43 11.26 6.23 -6.12
CA GLU A 43 12.03 7.21 -6.90
C GLU A 43 12.96 8.03 -5.99
N SER A 44 12.52 8.34 -4.76
CA SER A 44 13.33 8.97 -3.70
C SER A 44 12.87 8.52 -2.31
N PHE A 45 13.76 8.57 -1.32
CA PHE A 45 13.42 8.30 0.08
C PHE A 45 12.63 9.43 0.73
N ASP A 46 12.81 10.67 0.28
CA ASP A 46 12.03 11.83 0.73
C ASP A 46 10.54 11.72 0.37
N GLU A 47 10.22 10.73 -0.47
CA GLU A 47 8.90 10.50 -1.02
C GLU A 47 8.18 9.29 -0.42
N LEU A 48 8.79 8.62 0.56
CA LEU A 48 8.15 7.49 1.21
C LEU A 48 6.90 7.95 1.99
N PRO A 49 5.78 7.21 1.88
CA PRO A 49 4.58 7.53 2.63
C PRO A 49 4.79 7.26 4.13
N LEU A 50 3.91 7.82 4.96
CA LEU A 50 3.99 7.75 6.43
C LEU A 50 4.23 6.32 6.95
N LEU A 51 3.54 5.33 6.38
CA LEU A 51 3.70 3.92 6.73
C LEU A 51 3.77 3.09 5.44
N CYS A 52 4.86 2.37 5.24
CA CYS A 52 4.97 1.42 4.13
C CYS A 52 5.85 0.21 4.45
N LEU A 53 5.63 -0.86 3.67
CA LEU A 53 6.52 -2.00 3.62
C LEU A 53 7.45 -1.84 2.42
N LEU A 54 8.74 -1.77 2.67
CA LEU A 54 9.80 -1.67 1.68
C LEU A 54 10.21 -3.06 1.22
N GLY A 55 10.43 -3.23 -0.08
CA GLY A 55 11.04 -4.41 -0.68
C GLY A 55 12.51 -4.11 -0.90
N VAL A 56 13.38 -4.77 -0.13
CA VAL A 56 14.82 -4.57 -0.18
C VAL A 56 15.47 -5.75 -0.86
N GLU A 57 16.28 -5.46 -1.87
CA GLU A 57 17.07 -6.46 -2.59
C GLU A 57 18.54 -6.34 -2.18
N PHE A 58 19.04 -7.39 -1.55
CA PHE A 58 20.46 -7.60 -1.27
C PHE A 58 21.08 -8.43 -2.41
N PRO A 59 22.42 -8.49 -2.52
CA PRO A 59 23.09 -9.23 -3.60
C PRO A 59 22.68 -10.70 -3.72
N THR A 60 22.28 -11.34 -2.62
CA THR A 60 22.00 -12.80 -2.57
C THR A 60 20.58 -13.16 -2.10
N TYR A 61 19.81 -12.19 -1.62
CA TYR A 61 18.45 -12.39 -1.11
C TYR A 61 17.68 -11.07 -1.10
N GLY A 62 16.41 -11.11 -0.76
CA GLY A 62 15.66 -9.89 -0.45
C GLY A 62 14.74 -10.14 0.73
N HIS A 63 14.37 -9.08 1.43
CA HIS A 63 13.39 -9.13 2.50
C HIS A 63 12.60 -7.83 2.58
N SER A 64 11.63 -7.83 3.49
CA SER A 64 10.75 -6.70 3.71
C SER A 64 11.13 -5.93 4.96
N VAL A 65 11.15 -4.61 4.85
CA VAL A 65 11.45 -3.67 5.94
C VAL A 65 10.23 -2.78 6.16
N LEU A 66 9.82 -2.58 7.41
CA LEU A 66 8.73 -1.65 7.69
C LEU A 66 9.31 -0.25 7.86
N TYR A 67 8.78 0.73 7.14
CA TYR A 67 9.09 2.14 7.30
C TYR A 67 7.91 2.85 7.97
N TYR A 68 8.20 3.65 9.00
CA TYR A 68 7.23 4.52 9.65
C TYR A 68 7.88 5.85 10.02
N ASP A 69 7.41 6.93 9.40
CA ASP A 69 7.74 8.33 9.74
C ASP A 69 9.25 8.59 9.93
N GLY A 70 10.06 8.16 8.95
CA GLY A 70 11.52 8.32 8.95
C GLY A 70 12.30 7.16 9.61
N ILE A 71 11.61 6.24 10.28
CA ILE A 71 12.24 5.13 10.99
C ILE A 71 12.06 3.81 10.24
N PHE A 72 13.13 3.04 10.11
CA PHE A 72 13.16 1.73 9.49
C PHE A 72 13.21 0.65 10.56
N TYR A 73 12.30 -0.31 10.46
CA TYR A 73 12.19 -1.48 11.33
C TYR A 73 12.53 -2.70 10.49
N ASP A 74 13.81 -3.07 10.53
CA ASP A 74 14.37 -4.18 9.79
C ASP A 74 14.43 -5.43 10.68
N PRO A 75 13.89 -6.57 10.24
CA PRO A 75 13.92 -7.80 11.04
C PRO A 75 15.34 -8.37 11.25
N GLU A 76 16.30 -8.03 10.41
CA GLU A 76 17.70 -8.45 10.46
C GLU A 76 18.59 -7.41 11.15
N PHE A 77 18.40 -6.13 10.84
CA PHE A 77 19.28 -5.04 11.30
C PHE A 77 18.72 -4.21 12.46
N GLY A 78 17.47 -4.46 12.89
CA GLY A 78 16.83 -3.75 14.00
C GLY A 78 16.22 -2.42 13.59
N VAL A 79 16.27 -1.42 14.48
CA VAL A 79 15.66 -0.10 14.26
C VAL A 79 16.72 0.89 13.80
N LEU A 80 16.47 1.57 12.67
CA LEU A 80 17.42 2.48 12.03
C LEU A 80 16.74 3.84 11.71
N GLU A 81 17.46 4.94 11.91
CA GLU A 81 17.04 6.30 11.51
C GLU A 81 17.44 6.65 10.07
N SER A 82 18.34 5.85 9.49
CA SER A 82 18.71 5.92 8.08
C SER A 82 19.03 4.52 7.56
N TYR A 83 18.67 4.24 6.32
CA TYR A 83 18.87 2.90 5.76
C TYR A 83 20.26 2.78 5.14
N THR A 84 21.22 2.34 5.94
CA THR A 84 22.62 2.09 5.55
C THR A 84 23.01 0.64 5.22
N PRO A 85 22.16 -0.42 5.34
CA PRO A 85 22.50 -1.74 4.84
C PRO A 85 22.80 -1.75 3.34
N ALA A 86 23.57 -2.74 2.86
CA ALA A 86 23.95 -2.87 1.45
C ALA A 86 22.78 -3.23 0.50
N GLY A 87 21.55 -3.30 1.01
CA GLY A 87 20.37 -3.64 0.25
C GLY A 87 19.78 -2.42 -0.46
N GLU A 88 19.36 -2.61 -1.71
CA GLU A 88 18.70 -1.59 -2.51
C GLU A 88 17.19 -1.63 -2.26
N ILE A 89 16.61 -0.52 -1.81
CA ILE A 89 15.16 -0.37 -1.69
C ILE A 89 14.61 -0.02 -3.06
N LYS A 90 13.96 -0.98 -3.72
CA LYS A 90 13.44 -0.75 -5.07
C LYS A 90 11.98 -0.35 -5.07
N HIS A 91 11.20 -0.94 -4.19
CA HIS A 91 9.75 -0.82 -4.22
C HIS A 91 9.18 -0.65 -2.81
N TYR A 92 7.96 -0.14 -2.70
CA TYR A 92 7.20 -0.08 -1.45
C TYR A 92 5.72 -0.42 -1.64
N VAL A 93 5.08 -0.93 -0.59
CA VAL A 93 3.63 -1.05 -0.43
C VAL A 93 3.22 -0.07 0.65
N GLU A 94 2.40 0.92 0.30
CA GLU A 94 1.84 1.83 1.30
C GLU A 94 0.83 1.08 2.15
N LEU A 95 0.89 1.24 3.47
CA LEU A 95 0.02 0.56 4.41
C LEU A 95 -0.85 1.56 5.13
N PHE A 96 -2.08 1.15 5.33
CA PHE A 96 -3.12 2.07 5.73
C PHE A 96 -3.87 1.57 6.96
N VAL A 97 -3.71 2.31 8.05
CA VAL A 97 -4.22 1.95 9.38
C VAL A 97 -5.01 3.12 9.92
N ASP A 98 -6.33 2.96 10.05
CA ASP A 98 -7.28 4.03 10.41
C ASP A 98 -6.78 4.95 11.53
N GLU A 99 -6.26 4.38 12.62
CA GLU A 99 -5.80 5.16 13.78
C GLU A 99 -4.61 6.10 13.49
N LEU A 100 -3.73 5.75 12.54
CA LEU A 100 -2.59 6.58 12.16
C LEU A 100 -3.00 7.73 11.24
N TYR A 101 -4.11 7.56 10.51
CA TYR A 101 -4.52 8.45 9.44
C TYR A 101 -5.82 9.22 9.76
N LYS A 102 -6.53 8.89 10.85
CA LYS A 102 -7.82 9.48 11.25
C LYS A 102 -7.81 11.01 11.28
N ASP A 103 -6.72 11.60 11.77
CA ASP A 103 -6.57 13.04 11.95
C ASP A 103 -5.51 13.64 11.00
N ARG A 104 -5.05 12.88 10.01
CA ARG A 104 -4.02 13.31 9.05
C ARG A 104 -4.63 13.54 7.68
N GLN A 105 -4.26 14.66 7.06
CA GLN A 105 -4.50 14.83 5.64
C GLN A 105 -3.54 13.92 4.87
N VAL A 106 -4.08 12.87 4.26
CA VAL A 106 -3.29 11.91 3.48
C VAL A 106 -3.18 12.41 2.06
N ASP A 107 -2.00 12.89 1.68
CA ASP A 107 -1.69 13.11 0.27
C ASP A 107 -1.39 11.77 -0.37
N ILE A 108 -2.42 11.16 -0.97
CA ILE A 108 -2.24 9.91 -1.67
C ILE A 108 -1.59 10.24 -3.01
N ARG A 109 -0.30 9.92 -3.11
CA ARG A 109 0.40 9.93 -4.39
C ARG A 109 -0.33 8.96 -5.30
N LEU A 110 -0.92 9.44 -6.39
CA LEU A 110 -1.58 8.57 -7.36
C LEU A 110 -0.55 8.09 -8.39
N PRO A 111 -0.63 6.82 -8.85
CA PRO A 111 0.17 6.38 -9.99
C PRO A 111 -0.12 7.25 -11.21
N GLU A 112 0.87 7.47 -12.07
CA GLU A 112 0.70 8.38 -13.21
C GLU A 112 -0.42 7.93 -14.16
N ASP A 113 -0.53 6.63 -14.42
CA ASP A 113 -1.60 6.06 -15.23
C ASP A 113 -3.01 6.21 -14.60
N PHE A 114 -3.06 6.41 -13.28
CA PHE A 114 -4.28 6.76 -12.56
C PHE A 114 -4.58 8.24 -12.76
N LYS A 115 -3.60 9.14 -12.60
CA LYS A 115 -3.76 10.57 -12.87
C LYS A 115 -4.26 10.83 -14.29
N GLU A 116 -3.63 10.22 -15.30
CA GLU A 116 -4.06 10.31 -16.71
C GLU A 116 -5.51 9.86 -16.91
N ALA A 117 -5.97 8.85 -16.16
CA ALA A 117 -7.36 8.39 -16.24
C ALA A 117 -8.35 9.42 -15.67
N PHE A 118 -7.95 10.17 -14.64
CA PHE A 118 -8.77 11.21 -14.00
C PHE A 118 -8.72 12.57 -14.70
N GLU A 119 -7.66 12.87 -15.46
CA GLU A 119 -7.61 14.04 -16.34
C GLU A 119 -8.74 14.04 -17.38
N ASN A 120 -9.24 12.86 -17.74
CA ASN A 120 -10.34 12.70 -18.69
C ASN A 120 -11.73 12.68 -18.03
N ASP A 121 -11.81 12.67 -16.69
CA ASP A 121 -13.05 12.61 -15.92
C ASP A 121 -12.91 13.38 -14.59
N HIS A 122 -12.98 14.71 -14.71
CA HIS A 122 -12.85 15.63 -13.58
C HIS A 122 -13.88 15.38 -12.48
N GLU A 123 -15.10 14.92 -12.82
CA GLU A 123 -16.14 14.63 -11.83
C GLU A 123 -15.73 13.44 -10.95
N ALA A 124 -15.22 12.36 -11.57
CA ALA A 124 -14.71 11.22 -10.83
C ALA A 124 -13.51 11.60 -9.93
N PHE A 125 -12.68 12.54 -10.37
CA PHE A 125 -11.50 12.99 -9.61
C PHE A 125 -11.91 13.76 -8.36
N GLU A 126 -12.85 14.69 -8.49
CA GLU A 126 -13.39 15.45 -7.36
C GLU A 126 -14.04 14.53 -6.32
N ILE A 127 -14.80 13.53 -6.79
CA ILE A 127 -15.42 12.54 -5.90
C ILE A 127 -14.35 11.70 -5.21
N PHE A 128 -13.36 11.18 -5.94
CA PHE A 128 -12.23 10.47 -5.36
C PHE A 128 -11.52 11.31 -4.28
N ASN A 129 -11.32 12.60 -4.54
CA ASN A 129 -10.70 13.51 -3.59
C ASN A 129 -11.56 13.77 -2.34
N SER A 130 -12.89 13.75 -2.48
CA SER A 130 -13.84 13.92 -1.37
C SER A 130 -13.98 12.70 -0.45
N LEU A 131 -13.59 11.50 -0.92
CA LEU A 131 -13.72 10.28 -0.13
C LEU A 131 -12.84 10.34 1.12
N PRO A 132 -13.33 9.88 2.28
CA PRO A 132 -12.46 9.68 3.41
C PRO A 132 -11.51 8.52 3.13
N TYR A 133 -10.40 8.56 3.84
CA TYR A 133 -9.62 7.36 4.03
C TYR A 133 -10.38 6.41 4.97
N PRO A 134 -10.56 5.10 4.66
CA PRO A 134 -9.79 4.24 3.77
C PRO A 134 -10.38 3.94 2.38
N ASP A 135 -11.51 4.52 2.00
CA ASP A 135 -12.20 4.14 0.75
C ASP A 135 -11.42 4.50 -0.52
N LYS A 136 -10.58 5.56 -0.45
CA LYS A 136 -9.60 5.88 -1.50
C LYS A 136 -8.64 4.72 -1.78
N SER A 137 -8.17 4.02 -0.75
CA SER A 137 -7.26 2.88 -0.90
C SER A 137 -7.92 1.70 -1.63
N LYS A 138 -9.15 1.36 -1.23
CA LYS A 138 -9.91 0.26 -1.82
C LYS A 138 -10.17 0.50 -3.30
N LEU A 139 -10.43 1.75 -3.67
CA LEU A 139 -10.53 2.17 -5.07
C LEU A 139 -9.22 1.90 -5.80
N ILE A 140 -8.08 2.41 -5.29
CA ILE A 140 -6.80 2.26 -5.99
C ILE A 140 -6.38 0.78 -6.09
N ASN A 141 -6.58 -0.04 -5.05
CA ASN A 141 -6.29 -1.48 -5.09
C ASN A 141 -7.24 -2.28 -5.98
N GLY A 142 -8.54 -1.95 -6.00
CA GLY A 142 -9.50 -2.50 -6.96
C GLY A 142 -9.21 -2.09 -8.41
N ILE A 143 -8.32 -1.10 -8.55
CA ILE A 143 -7.82 -0.51 -9.78
C ILE A 143 -6.35 -0.94 -10.04
N SER A 144 -5.83 -2.02 -9.43
CA SER A 144 -4.42 -2.43 -9.55
C SER A 144 -4.11 -3.49 -10.64
N HIS A 145 -5.06 -3.86 -11.50
CA HIS A 145 -4.84 -4.80 -12.60
C HIS A 145 -4.99 -4.15 -13.98
N TYR A 146 -4.34 -2.99 -14.16
CA TYR A 146 -4.59 -2.10 -15.28
C TYR A 146 -3.46 -1.96 -16.27
N LYS A 147 -3.17 -3.07 -16.93
CA LYS A 147 -2.67 -2.97 -18.30
C LYS A 147 -3.79 -2.66 -19.31
N ASN A 148 -5.07 -2.72 -18.92
CA ASN A 148 -6.22 -2.56 -19.83
C ASN A 148 -7.22 -1.48 -19.38
N ALA A 149 -7.21 -0.33 -20.05
CA ALA A 149 -8.05 0.83 -19.75
C ALA A 149 -9.57 0.55 -19.73
N ALA A 150 -10.07 -0.42 -20.50
CA ALA A 150 -11.51 -0.71 -20.59
C ALA A 150 -12.08 -1.36 -19.32
N VAL A 151 -11.28 -2.20 -18.66
CA VAL A 151 -11.69 -2.79 -17.37
C VAL A 151 -11.81 -1.66 -16.32
N ARG A 152 -11.08 -0.54 -16.50
CA ARG A 152 -10.76 0.52 -15.50
C ARG A 152 -11.97 1.37 -15.30
N LYS A 153 -12.46 1.82 -16.45
CA LYS A 153 -13.75 2.47 -16.59
C LYS A 153 -14.85 1.64 -15.95
N ASN A 154 -14.97 0.34 -16.26
CA ASN A 154 -16.03 -0.51 -15.72
C ASN A 154 -16.01 -0.66 -14.19
N ASN A 155 -14.82 -0.76 -13.56
CA ASN A 155 -14.72 -0.86 -12.10
C ASN A 155 -15.04 0.45 -11.40
N ILE A 156 -14.58 1.59 -11.93
CA ILE A 156 -14.90 2.92 -11.40
C ILE A 156 -16.42 3.12 -11.47
N THR A 157 -17.05 2.85 -12.62
CA THR A 157 -18.51 2.95 -12.78
C THR A 157 -19.28 2.07 -11.78
N LYS A 158 -18.85 0.82 -11.58
CA LYS A 158 -19.49 -0.09 -10.60
C LYS A 158 -19.42 0.42 -9.16
N ILE A 159 -18.30 1.04 -8.79
CA ILE A 159 -18.15 1.59 -7.43
C ILE A 159 -19.00 2.86 -7.29
N MET A 160 -19.04 3.69 -8.33
CA MET A 160 -19.92 4.85 -8.40
C MET A 160 -21.40 4.48 -8.25
N ASP A 161 -21.85 3.44 -8.93
CA ASP A 161 -23.24 2.96 -8.83
C ASP A 161 -23.56 2.44 -7.42
N LYS A 162 -22.59 1.80 -6.75
CA LYS A 162 -22.71 1.38 -5.35
C LYS A 162 -22.78 2.56 -4.39
N ILE A 163 -22.00 3.61 -4.61
CA ILE A 163 -21.99 4.80 -3.76
C ILE A 163 -23.31 5.59 -3.95
N LYS A 164 -23.82 5.69 -5.18
CA LYS A 164 -25.10 6.37 -5.47
C LYS A 164 -26.33 5.65 -4.90
N THR A 165 -26.19 4.37 -4.54
CA THR A 165 -27.28 3.55 -3.99
C THR A 165 -27.21 3.36 -2.46
N MET A 166 -26.21 3.95 -1.80
CA MET A 166 -26.09 4.05 -0.35
C MET A 166 -26.57 5.42 0.15
#